data_AF-A0A966UM09-F1
#
_entry.id   AF-A0A966UM09-F1
#
_cell.length_a   1.000
_cell.length_b   1.000
_cell.length_c   1.000
_cell.angle_alpha   90.00
_cell.angle_beta   90.00
_cell.angle_gamma   90.00
#
_symmetry.space_group_name_H-M   'P 1'
#
loop_
_entity.id
_entity.type
_entity.pdbx_description
1 polymer ?
#
loop_
_entity_poly.entity_id
_entity_poly.type
_entity_poly.pdbx_seq_one_letter_code
_entity_poly.pdbx_strand_id
1 'polypeptide(L)'
;MANKSLIWVLRVLVALLPFVGASIDALVASNSVAVQNTTVGLAWSLWAICIFSVFFLHPITLTLLRLVSPVIATVLILVATKNVAQTAEVFCAAIGVAILLLSFNADIGNEFVQASAYGDEKRFLLRPPVALVTPVVIASTILIIVTICAPLLLAAKNLPIGLACTATSALSIWFLARRIHQLSRRWFVFVPAGFVVHDETLLGTNLMIRKQDLINLQFAERNSQAADLTAVTWGVPLELSFKQPQDVSLTSL
;
A
#
# COMPACT_ATOMS: atom_id res chain seq x y z
N MET A 1 -10.31 -15.36 -13.49
CA MET A 1 -9.63 -14.37 -14.36
C MET A 1 -9.62 -13.07 -13.60
N ALA A 2 -8.43 -12.55 -13.25
CA ALA A 2 -8.33 -11.24 -12.61
C ALA A 2 -8.90 -10.17 -13.54
N ASN A 3 -9.66 -9.24 -12.96
CA ASN A 3 -10.41 -8.28 -13.73
C ASN A 3 -9.48 -7.16 -14.21
N LYS A 4 -8.75 -7.39 -15.31
CA LYS A 4 -7.84 -6.40 -15.94
C LYS A 4 -8.52 -5.04 -16.18
N SER A 5 -9.86 -5.00 -16.26
CA SER A 5 -10.64 -3.77 -16.34
C SER A 5 -10.43 -2.84 -15.14
N LEU A 6 -10.28 -3.37 -13.91
CA LEU A 6 -10.11 -2.56 -12.70
C LEU A 6 -8.80 -1.78 -12.69
N ILE A 7 -7.71 -2.37 -13.21
CA ILE A 7 -6.43 -1.66 -13.36
C ILE A 7 -6.58 -0.52 -14.36
N TRP A 8 -7.27 -0.75 -15.47
CA TRP A 8 -7.51 0.29 -16.46
C TRP A 8 -8.36 1.42 -15.89
N VAL A 9 -9.40 1.10 -15.11
CA VAL A 9 -10.17 2.11 -14.38
C VAL A 9 -9.27 2.92 -13.45
N LEU A 10 -8.41 2.26 -12.66
CA LEU A 10 -7.45 2.96 -11.80
C LEU A 10 -6.50 3.87 -12.59
N ARG A 11 -5.96 3.39 -13.72
CA ARG A 11 -5.07 4.19 -14.60
C ARG A 11 -5.78 5.43 -15.12
N VAL A 12 -7.01 5.28 -15.62
CA VAL A 12 -7.80 6.38 -16.15
C VAL A 12 -8.09 7.39 -15.04
N LEU A 13 -8.53 6.95 -13.86
CA LEU A 13 -8.82 7.84 -12.73
C LEU A 13 -7.59 8.65 -12.30
N VAL A 14 -6.42 8.00 -12.16
CA VAL A 14 -5.18 8.70 -11.79
C VAL A 14 -4.71 9.64 -12.90
N ALA A 15 -4.85 9.25 -14.16
CA ALA A 15 -4.49 10.10 -15.32
C ALA A 15 -5.37 11.34 -15.43
N LEU A 16 -6.65 11.27 -15.03
CA LEU A 16 -7.59 12.39 -15.10
C LEU A 16 -7.31 13.47 -14.04
N LEU A 17 -6.73 13.12 -12.88
CA LEU A 17 -6.57 14.04 -11.74
C LEU A 17 -6.04 15.44 -12.08
N PRO A 18 -4.98 15.63 -12.91
CA PRO A 18 -4.46 16.96 -13.20
C PRO A 18 -5.42 17.82 -14.05
N PHE A 19 -6.26 17.17 -14.85
CA PHE A 19 -7.15 17.83 -15.82
C PHE A 19 -8.48 18.25 -15.21
N VAL A 20 -8.90 17.61 -14.12
CA VAL A 20 -10.15 17.95 -13.42
C VAL A 20 -9.98 19.21 -12.54
N GLY A 21 -8.74 19.63 -12.29
CA GLY A 21 -8.42 20.93 -11.68
C GLY A 21 -8.67 20.97 -10.17
N ALA A 22 -7.68 20.55 -9.38
CA ALA A 22 -7.68 20.80 -7.95
C ALA A 22 -7.00 22.15 -7.67
N SER A 23 -7.73 23.11 -7.08
CA SER A 23 -7.21 24.43 -6.73
C SER A 23 -6.34 24.41 -5.46
N ILE A 24 -5.33 23.54 -5.43
CA ILE A 24 -4.40 23.40 -4.30
C ILE A 24 -3.67 24.73 -4.05
N ASP A 25 -3.37 25.48 -5.11
CA ASP A 25 -2.74 26.79 -5.00
C ASP A 25 -3.61 27.80 -4.22
N ALA A 26 -4.93 27.81 -4.48
CA ALA A 26 -5.87 28.68 -3.78
C ALA A 26 -5.92 28.39 -2.27
N LEU A 27 -5.69 27.15 -1.85
CA LEU A 27 -5.64 26.75 -0.45
C LEU A 27 -4.44 27.40 0.30
N VAL A 28 -3.36 27.66 -0.42
CA VAL A 28 -2.08 28.14 0.13
C VAL A 28 -1.79 29.59 -0.29
N ALA A 29 -2.70 30.24 -1.01
CA ALA A 29 -2.55 31.58 -1.55
C ALA A 29 -2.19 32.66 -0.51
N SER A 30 -2.58 32.47 0.76
CA SER A 30 -2.24 33.40 1.85
C SER A 30 -0.82 33.22 2.42
N ASN A 31 -0.10 32.17 2.03
CA ASN A 31 1.25 31.89 2.50
C ASN A 31 2.33 32.52 1.61
N SER A 32 3.60 32.39 1.99
CA SER A 32 4.71 32.87 1.17
C SER A 32 4.82 32.13 -0.16
N VAL A 33 5.36 32.81 -1.18
CA VAL A 33 5.59 32.23 -2.52
C VAL A 33 6.43 30.95 -2.47
N ALA A 34 7.41 30.88 -1.55
CA ALA A 34 8.22 29.69 -1.36
C ALA A 34 7.37 28.48 -0.93
N VAL A 35 6.48 28.66 0.05
CA VAL A 35 5.59 27.60 0.56
C VAL A 35 4.57 27.18 -0.50
N GLN A 36 4.04 28.12 -1.28
CA GLN A 36 3.14 27.83 -2.40
C GLN A 36 3.83 26.95 -3.45
N ASN A 37 5.00 27.36 -3.95
CA ASN A 37 5.75 26.61 -4.95
C ASN A 37 6.13 25.21 -4.45
N THR A 38 6.54 25.08 -3.19
CA THR A 38 6.83 23.78 -2.58
C THR A 38 5.59 22.90 -2.49
N THR A 39 4.44 23.46 -2.10
CA THR A 39 3.18 22.69 -2.01
C THR A 39 2.74 22.19 -3.38
N VAL A 40 2.77 23.06 -4.40
CA VAL A 40 2.43 22.69 -5.78
C VAL A 40 3.41 21.63 -6.31
N GLY A 41 4.71 21.79 -6.05
CA GLY A 41 5.74 20.81 -6.41
C GLY A 41 5.52 19.44 -5.74
N LEU A 42 5.13 19.41 -4.47
CA LEU A 42 4.78 18.18 -3.76
C LEU A 42 3.52 17.52 -4.33
N ALA A 43 2.49 18.30 -4.66
CA ALA A 43 1.26 17.78 -5.26
C ALA A 43 1.55 17.09 -6.61
N TRP A 44 2.32 17.74 -7.47
CA TRP A 44 2.79 17.15 -8.74
C TRP A 44 3.66 15.92 -8.52
N SER A 45 4.54 15.93 -7.52
CA SER A 45 5.40 14.78 -7.21
C SER A 45 4.59 13.58 -6.71
N LEU A 46 3.61 13.80 -5.83
CA LEU A 46 2.70 12.75 -5.35
C LEU A 46 1.88 12.17 -6.50
N TRP A 47 1.33 13.02 -7.37
CA TRP A 47 0.64 12.56 -8.56
C TRP A 47 1.57 11.76 -9.49
N ALA A 48 2.79 12.23 -9.74
CA ALA A 48 3.80 11.54 -10.56
C ALA A 48 4.18 10.16 -10.00
N ILE A 49 4.34 10.05 -8.67
CA ILE A 49 4.59 8.76 -8.00
C ILE A 49 3.36 7.84 -8.14
N CYS A 50 2.15 8.39 -7.98
CA CYS A 50 0.91 7.62 -8.11
C CYS A 50 0.73 7.07 -9.54
N ILE A 51 0.85 7.93 -10.56
CA ILE A 51 0.71 7.52 -11.97
C ILE A 51 1.79 6.49 -12.32
N PHE A 52 3.06 6.74 -11.95
CA PHE A 52 4.15 5.78 -12.15
C PHE A 52 3.81 4.42 -11.52
N SER A 53 3.28 4.43 -10.30
CA SER A 53 2.96 3.19 -9.59
C SER A 53 1.89 2.36 -10.29
N VAL A 54 0.89 2.97 -10.93
CA VAL A 54 -0.18 2.22 -11.61
C VAL A 54 0.24 1.71 -13.00
N PHE A 55 1.27 2.30 -13.61
CA PHE A 55 1.81 1.81 -14.89
C PHE A 55 2.85 0.71 -14.71
N PHE A 56 3.72 0.82 -13.71
CA PHE A 56 4.77 -0.16 -13.44
C PHE A 56 4.35 -1.14 -12.35
N LEU A 57 3.64 -2.20 -12.70
CA LEU A 57 3.16 -3.18 -11.72
C LEU A 57 4.33 -3.94 -11.06
N HIS A 58 4.57 -3.64 -9.78
CA HIS A 58 5.57 -4.32 -8.96
C HIS A 58 5.21 -4.20 -7.47
N PRO A 59 5.59 -5.15 -6.58
CA PRO A 59 5.30 -5.03 -5.14
C PRO A 59 5.74 -3.70 -4.49
N ILE A 60 6.84 -3.10 -4.96
CA ILE A 60 7.32 -1.79 -4.48
C ILE A 60 6.38 -0.66 -4.91
N THR A 61 5.92 -0.68 -6.16
CA THR A 61 4.94 0.30 -6.62
C THR A 61 3.57 0.11 -5.95
N LEU A 62 3.20 -1.11 -5.55
CA LEU A 62 2.00 -1.34 -4.74
C LEU A 62 2.09 -0.64 -3.39
N THR A 63 3.27 -0.69 -2.74
CA THR A 63 3.47 0.07 -1.50
C THR A 63 3.39 1.56 -1.69
N LEU A 64 4.00 2.08 -2.76
CA LEU A 64 3.94 3.51 -3.07
C LEU A 64 2.50 3.95 -3.33
N LEU A 65 1.75 3.19 -4.11
CA LEU A 65 0.34 3.44 -4.38
C LEU A 65 -0.50 3.48 -3.09
N ARG A 66 -0.29 2.54 -2.18
CA ARG A 66 -1.02 2.47 -0.89
C ARG A 66 -0.58 3.52 0.14
N LEU A 67 0.62 4.08 0.00
CA LEU A 67 1.09 5.21 0.82
C LEU A 67 0.62 6.55 0.27
N VAL A 68 0.58 6.71 -1.05
CA VAL A 68 0.23 7.99 -1.70
C VAL A 68 -1.28 8.18 -1.83
N SER A 69 -2.05 7.11 -2.08
CA SER A 69 -3.50 7.22 -2.28
C SER A 69 -4.28 7.82 -1.09
N PRO A 70 -3.97 7.54 0.19
CA PRO A 70 -4.61 8.22 1.32
C PRO A 70 -4.29 9.72 1.35
N VAL A 71 -3.07 10.12 0.97
CA VAL A 71 -2.65 11.52 0.91
C VAL A 71 -3.44 12.27 -0.15
N ILE A 72 -3.51 11.71 -1.36
CA ILE A 72 -4.29 12.29 -2.47
C ILE A 72 -5.75 12.46 -2.06
N ALA A 73 -6.40 11.41 -1.55
CA ALA A 73 -7.79 11.48 -1.12
C ALA A 73 -8.00 12.55 -0.04
N THR A 74 -7.14 12.60 0.98
CA THR A 74 -7.25 13.56 2.09
C THR A 74 -7.10 15.00 1.62
N VAL A 75 -6.12 15.28 0.76
CA VAL A 75 -5.89 16.63 0.21
C VAL A 75 -7.07 17.07 -0.66
N LEU A 76 -7.57 16.20 -1.53
CA LEU A 76 -8.70 16.54 -2.41
C LEU A 76 -10.00 16.74 -1.63
N ILE A 77 -10.25 15.93 -0.59
CA ILE A 77 -11.37 16.15 0.34
C ILE A 77 -11.22 17.51 1.02
N LEU A 78 -10.03 17.84 1.53
CA LEU A 78 -9.79 19.11 2.20
C LEU A 78 -10.03 20.30 1.26
N VAL A 79 -9.55 20.24 0.02
CA VAL A 79 -9.83 21.25 -1.01
C VAL A 79 -11.34 21.39 -1.22
N ALA A 80 -12.05 20.29 -1.47
CA ALA A 80 -13.49 20.30 -1.66
C ALA A 80 -14.28 20.86 -0.46
N THR A 81 -13.81 20.64 0.78
CA THR A 81 -14.46 21.24 1.98
C THR A 81 -14.28 22.75 2.07
N LYS A 82 -13.27 23.32 1.41
CA LYS A 82 -13.01 24.76 1.42
C LYS A 82 -13.75 25.48 0.30
N ASN A 83 -13.95 24.86 -0.86
CA ASN A 83 -14.77 25.44 -1.93
C ASN A 83 -15.92 24.52 -2.37
N VAL A 84 -16.78 24.13 -1.41
CA VAL A 84 -17.95 23.26 -1.63
C VAL A 84 -18.87 23.76 -2.76
N ALA A 85 -18.89 25.08 -3.02
CA ALA A 85 -19.67 25.67 -4.11
C ALA A 85 -19.18 25.25 -5.51
N GLN A 86 -17.96 24.71 -5.65
CA GLN A 86 -17.38 24.29 -6.91
C GLN A 86 -17.56 22.78 -7.13
N THR A 87 -18.47 22.42 -8.04
CA THR A 87 -18.77 21.01 -8.37
C THR A 87 -17.54 20.23 -8.84
N ALA A 88 -16.59 20.88 -9.49
CA ALA A 88 -15.35 20.25 -9.95
C ALA A 88 -14.51 19.69 -8.80
N GLU A 89 -14.43 20.39 -7.66
CA GLU A 89 -13.64 19.94 -6.52
C GLU A 89 -14.27 18.74 -5.80
N VAL A 90 -15.60 18.72 -5.71
CA VAL A 90 -16.34 17.56 -5.18
C VAL A 90 -16.09 16.34 -6.07
N PHE A 91 -16.07 16.52 -7.39
CA PHE A 91 -15.77 15.45 -8.32
C PHE A 91 -14.31 14.97 -8.21
N CYS A 92 -13.34 15.88 -8.07
CA CYS A 92 -11.95 15.55 -7.75
C CYS A 92 -11.83 14.72 -6.47
N ALA A 93 -12.51 15.11 -5.39
CA ALA A 93 -12.52 14.38 -4.13
C ALA A 93 -13.10 12.97 -4.29
N ALA A 94 -14.20 12.82 -5.04
CA ALA A 94 -14.78 11.52 -5.35
C ALA A 94 -13.81 10.61 -6.13
N ILE A 95 -13.09 11.15 -7.11
CA ILE A 95 -12.02 10.43 -7.83
C ILE A 95 -10.91 10.02 -6.86
N GLY A 96 -10.47 10.91 -5.97
CA GLY A 96 -9.45 10.62 -4.96
C GLY A 96 -9.85 9.46 -4.04
N VAL A 97 -11.11 9.45 -3.57
CA VAL A 97 -11.67 8.35 -2.77
C VAL A 97 -11.75 7.06 -3.59
N ALA A 98 -12.18 7.12 -4.85
CA ALA A 98 -12.21 5.93 -5.72
C ALA A 98 -10.81 5.32 -5.92
N ILE A 99 -9.79 6.16 -6.15
CA ILE A 99 -8.38 5.72 -6.24
C ILE A 99 -7.93 5.06 -4.94
N LEU A 100 -8.27 5.63 -3.79
CA LEU A 100 -7.98 5.03 -2.47
C LEU A 100 -8.61 3.64 -2.34
N LEU A 101 -9.91 3.51 -2.60
CA LEU A 101 -10.61 2.23 -2.48
C LEU A 101 -10.06 1.18 -3.44
N LEU A 102 -9.76 1.55 -4.69
CA LEU A 102 -9.15 0.67 -5.68
C LEU A 102 -7.72 0.25 -5.27
N SER A 103 -6.93 1.15 -4.70
CA SER A 103 -5.54 0.86 -4.26
C SER A 103 -5.47 -0.22 -3.16
N PHE A 104 -6.53 -0.33 -2.35
CA PHE A 104 -6.66 -1.35 -1.30
C PHE A 104 -7.49 -2.59 -1.73
N ASN A 105 -7.92 -2.65 -2.99
CA ASN A 105 -8.62 -3.81 -3.53
C ASN A 105 -7.68 -5.02 -3.68
N ALA A 106 -8.17 -6.21 -3.33
CA ALA A 106 -7.40 -7.46 -3.39
C ALA A 106 -7.04 -7.86 -4.83
N ASP A 107 -7.93 -7.68 -5.80
CA ASP A 107 -7.70 -8.05 -7.21
C ASP A 107 -6.60 -7.20 -7.83
N ILE A 108 -6.59 -5.90 -7.53
CA ILE A 108 -5.52 -5.00 -7.98
C ILE A 108 -4.21 -5.38 -7.29
N GLY A 109 -4.22 -5.63 -5.98
CA GLY A 109 -3.03 -6.09 -5.26
C GLY A 109 -2.42 -7.37 -5.84
N ASN A 110 -3.24 -8.35 -6.22
CA ASN A 110 -2.79 -9.60 -6.83
C ASN A 110 -2.07 -9.36 -8.16
N GLU A 111 -2.55 -8.45 -9.00
CA GLU A 111 -1.89 -8.16 -10.28
C GLU A 111 -0.51 -7.52 -10.10
N PHE A 112 -0.35 -6.63 -9.11
CA PHE A 112 0.95 -6.04 -8.79
C PHE A 112 1.98 -7.09 -8.33
N VAL A 113 1.53 -8.11 -7.60
CA VAL A 113 2.39 -9.21 -7.16
C VAL A 113 2.63 -10.22 -8.29
N GLN A 114 1.61 -10.52 -9.09
CA GLN A 114 1.71 -11.44 -10.21
C GLN A 114 2.64 -10.92 -11.30
N ALA A 115 2.75 -9.60 -11.47
CA ALA A 115 3.67 -8.99 -12.43
C ALA A 115 5.15 -9.31 -12.17
N SER A 116 5.53 -9.73 -10.95
CA SER A 116 6.89 -10.17 -10.62
C SER A 116 7.04 -11.70 -10.54
N ALA A 117 6.02 -12.46 -10.94
CA ALA A 117 6.03 -13.92 -10.95
C ALA A 117 6.97 -14.48 -12.03
N TYR A 118 7.62 -15.61 -11.73
CA TYR A 118 8.51 -16.29 -12.68
C TYR A 118 7.84 -17.51 -13.31
N GLY A 119 7.98 -17.66 -14.63
CA GLY A 119 7.45 -18.81 -15.36
C GLY A 119 5.95 -19.02 -15.10
N ASP A 120 5.59 -20.22 -14.65
CA ASP A 120 4.21 -20.62 -14.38
C ASP A 120 3.73 -20.34 -12.94
N GLU A 121 4.46 -19.50 -12.18
CA GLU A 121 4.07 -19.09 -10.84
C GLU A 121 2.75 -18.32 -10.83
N LYS A 122 1.87 -18.64 -9.88
CA LYS A 122 0.68 -17.84 -9.56
C LYS A 122 0.76 -17.34 -8.14
N ARG A 123 0.93 -16.04 -7.97
CA ARG A 123 1.09 -15.37 -6.68
C ARG A 123 -0.21 -14.71 -6.26
N PHE A 124 -0.59 -14.94 -5.01
CA PHE A 124 -1.75 -14.36 -4.36
C PHE A 124 -1.28 -13.54 -3.15
N LEU A 125 -1.70 -12.29 -3.08
CA LEU A 125 -1.34 -11.39 -1.99
C LEU A 125 -2.13 -11.79 -0.73
N LEU A 126 -1.41 -12.02 0.37
CA LEU A 126 -2.00 -12.33 1.67
C LEU A 126 -2.53 -11.06 2.34
N ARG A 127 -3.63 -11.20 3.08
CA ARG A 127 -4.20 -10.12 3.89
C ARG A 127 -3.26 -9.79 5.04
N PRO A 128 -3.07 -8.51 5.40
CA PRO A 128 -2.24 -8.16 6.54
C PRO A 128 -2.86 -8.71 7.84
N PRO A 129 -2.05 -9.13 8.83
CA PRO A 129 -2.54 -9.62 10.11
C PRO A 129 -3.29 -8.52 10.85
N VAL A 130 -4.39 -8.82 11.53
CA VAL A 130 -5.21 -7.81 12.24
C VAL A 130 -4.35 -7.05 13.26
N ALA A 131 -3.47 -7.76 13.97
CA ALA A 131 -2.55 -7.18 14.95
C ALA A 131 -1.58 -6.13 14.36
N LEU A 132 -1.26 -6.23 13.07
CA LEU A 132 -0.35 -5.30 12.39
C LEU A 132 -1.06 -4.10 11.76
N VAL A 133 -2.39 -4.09 11.66
CA VAL A 133 -3.13 -2.98 11.03
C VAL A 133 -2.85 -1.67 11.77
N THR A 134 -3.03 -1.63 13.09
CA THR A 134 -2.84 -0.40 13.88
C THR A 134 -1.39 0.11 13.84
N PRO A 135 -0.34 -0.70 14.11
CA PRO A 135 1.04 -0.27 13.97
C PRO A 135 1.38 0.27 12.58
N VAL A 136 0.85 -0.35 11.53
CA VAL A 136 1.12 0.04 10.14
C VAL A 136 0.48 1.38 9.79
N VAL A 137 -0.75 1.61 10.25
CA VAL A 137 -1.43 2.91 10.08
C VAL A 137 -0.67 4.01 10.82
N ILE A 138 -0.18 3.76 12.04
CA ILE A 138 0.63 4.73 12.78
C ILE A 138 1.95 5.00 12.06
N ALA A 139 2.66 3.94 11.65
CA ALA A 139 3.93 4.05 10.95
C ALA A 139 3.81 4.80 9.62
N SER A 140 2.78 4.50 8.82
CA SER A 140 2.54 5.19 7.56
C SER A 140 2.18 6.65 7.78
N THR A 141 1.36 6.96 8.79
CA THR A 141 0.99 8.34 9.14
C THR A 141 2.21 9.15 9.56
N ILE A 142 3.07 8.62 10.43
CA ILE A 142 4.31 9.28 10.85
C ILE A 142 5.21 9.54 9.64
N LEU A 143 5.43 8.52 8.81
CA LEU A 143 6.25 8.64 7.60
C LEU A 143 5.72 9.75 6.68
N ILE A 144 4.42 9.73 6.38
CA ILE A 144 3.77 10.70 5.50
C ILE A 144 3.89 12.12 6.06
N ILE A 145 3.53 12.33 7.33
CA ILE A 145 3.55 13.66 7.96
C ILE A 145 4.96 14.23 7.91
N VAL A 146 5.95 13.46 8.37
CA VAL A 146 7.32 13.95 8.46
C VAL A 146 7.92 14.21 7.07
N THR A 147 7.62 13.35 6.09
CA THR A 147 8.08 13.54 4.70
C THR A 147 7.45 14.76 4.02
N ILE A 148 6.18 15.06 4.27
CA ILE A 148 5.50 16.24 3.70
C ILE A 148 5.88 17.53 4.44
N CYS A 149 5.93 17.50 5.78
CA CYS A 149 6.24 18.67 6.59
C CYS A 149 7.68 19.16 6.42
N ALA A 150 8.65 18.26 6.20
CA ALA A 150 10.06 18.63 6.05
C ALA A 150 10.31 19.73 4.98
N PRO A 151 9.96 19.55 3.70
CA PRO A 151 10.15 20.57 2.67
C PRO A 151 9.30 21.84 2.93
N LEU A 152 8.09 21.71 3.47
CA LEU A 152 7.22 22.85 3.77
C LEU A 152 7.79 23.75 4.88
N LEU A 153 8.35 23.16 5.95
CA LEU A 153 8.95 23.91 7.05
C LEU A 153 10.26 24.59 6.63
N LEU A 154 11.05 23.95 5.75
CA LEU A 154 12.22 24.58 5.14
C LEU A 154 11.81 25.76 4.25
N ALA A 155 10.75 25.62 3.44
CA ALA A 155 10.21 26.70 2.63
C ALA A 155 9.65 27.86 3.48
N ALA A 156 9.10 27.56 4.66
CA ALA A 156 8.65 28.55 5.64
C ALA A 156 9.81 29.24 6.40
N LYS A 157 11.08 28.96 6.06
CA LYS A 157 12.29 29.47 6.73
C LYS A 157 12.44 29.05 8.20
N ASN A 158 11.71 28.04 8.64
CA ASN A 158 11.87 27.46 9.97
C ASN A 158 12.94 26.36 9.93
N LEU A 159 14.19 26.78 9.81
CA LEU A 159 15.34 25.88 9.63
C LEU A 159 15.51 24.82 10.74
N PRO A 160 15.44 25.13 12.05
CA PRO A 160 15.71 24.12 13.07
C PRO A 160 14.69 22.97 13.02
N ILE A 161 13.40 23.31 12.90
CA ILE A 161 12.33 22.29 12.82
C ILE A 161 12.36 21.60 11.46
N GLY A 162 12.59 22.32 10.37
CA GLY A 162 12.69 21.75 9.02
C GLY A 162 13.82 20.72 8.89
N LEU A 163 15.00 21.01 9.47
CA LEU A 163 16.12 20.07 9.49
C LEU A 163 15.83 18.86 10.38
N ALA A 164 15.22 19.05 11.55
CA ALA A 164 14.81 17.96 12.41
C ALA A 164 13.81 17.03 11.69
N CYS A 165 12.77 17.58 11.06
CA CYS A 165 11.83 16.80 10.25
C CYS A 165 12.51 16.09 9.09
N THR A 166 13.50 16.71 8.44
CA THR A 166 14.24 16.07 7.34
C THR A 166 15.01 14.84 7.83
N ALA A 167 15.71 14.96 8.98
CA ALA A 167 16.42 13.84 9.58
C ALA A 167 15.45 12.71 10.00
N THR A 168 14.33 13.06 10.63
CA THR A 168 13.29 12.09 11.01
C THR A 168 12.65 11.43 9.78
N SER A 169 12.48 12.16 8.67
CA SER A 169 11.97 11.61 7.40
C SER A 169 12.92 10.56 6.85
N ALA A 170 14.23 10.88 6.80
CA ALA A 170 15.25 9.95 6.34
C ALA A 170 15.29 8.67 7.18
N LEU A 171 15.23 8.80 8.51
CA LEU A 171 15.17 7.65 9.43
C LEU A 171 13.88 6.82 9.23
N SER A 172 12.74 7.49 9.07
CA SER A 172 11.45 6.84 8.84
C SER A 172 11.43 6.09 7.51
N ILE A 173 11.98 6.65 6.45
CA ILE A 173 12.12 5.98 5.15
C ILE A 173 13.06 4.77 5.27
N TRP A 174 14.19 4.91 5.96
CA TRP A 174 15.14 3.82 6.14
C TRP A 174 14.55 2.64 6.92
N PHE A 175 13.75 2.91 7.96
CA PHE A 175 13.22 1.88 8.86
C PHE A 175 11.76 1.50 8.56
N LEU A 176 10.83 2.45 8.66
CA LEU A 176 9.38 2.19 8.55
C LEU A 176 8.97 1.80 7.14
N ALA A 177 9.53 2.41 6.08
CA ALA A 177 9.15 2.06 4.71
C ALA A 177 9.47 0.59 4.39
N ARG A 178 10.59 0.06 4.90
CA ARG A 178 10.95 -1.35 4.75
C ARG A 178 9.94 -2.27 5.43
N ARG A 179 9.52 -1.94 6.65
CA ARG A 179 8.52 -2.71 7.41
C ARG A 179 7.14 -2.69 6.76
N ILE A 180 6.70 -1.52 6.29
CA ILE A 180 5.45 -1.39 5.53
C ILE A 180 5.53 -2.21 4.24
N HIS A 181 6.69 -2.24 3.59
CA HIS A 181 6.90 -3.00 2.36
C HIS A 181 6.87 -4.51 2.52
N GLN A 182 7.21 -5.03 3.70
CA GLN A 182 7.05 -6.47 3.99
C GLN A 182 5.60 -6.94 3.80
N LEU A 183 4.60 -6.10 4.07
CA LEU A 183 3.18 -6.48 3.87
C LEU A 183 2.81 -6.68 2.41
N SER A 184 3.40 -5.89 1.50
CA SER A 184 3.22 -6.10 0.07
C SER A 184 4.04 -7.27 -0.47
N ARG A 185 4.88 -7.89 0.38
CA ARG A 185 5.69 -9.08 0.11
C ARG A 185 5.16 -10.35 0.77
N ARG A 186 3.95 -10.32 1.35
CA ARG A 186 3.30 -11.51 1.90
C ARG A 186 2.50 -12.21 0.82
N TRP A 187 3.02 -13.32 0.28
CA TRP A 187 2.43 -14.00 -0.87
C TRP A 187 2.21 -15.49 -0.60
N PHE A 188 1.11 -15.99 -1.15
CA PHE A 188 0.89 -17.42 -1.35
C PHE A 188 1.12 -17.73 -2.83
N VAL A 189 2.11 -18.57 -3.12
CA VAL A 189 2.56 -18.82 -4.49
C VAL A 189 2.27 -20.26 -4.86
N PHE A 190 1.51 -20.48 -5.93
CA PHE A 190 1.41 -21.79 -6.57
C PHE A 190 2.51 -21.95 -7.61
N VAL A 191 3.16 -23.11 -7.57
CA VAL A 191 4.17 -23.56 -8.52
C VAL A 191 3.82 -24.95 -9.03
N PRO A 192 4.36 -25.41 -10.18
CA PRO A 192 4.07 -26.75 -10.68
C PRO A 192 4.36 -27.87 -9.65
N ALA A 193 5.39 -27.69 -8.81
CA ALA A 193 5.79 -28.66 -7.80
C ALA A 193 4.94 -28.64 -6.50
N GLY A 194 4.08 -27.64 -6.31
CA GLY A 194 3.39 -27.42 -5.03
C GLY A 194 3.04 -25.95 -4.79
N PHE A 195 3.31 -25.47 -3.58
CA PHE A 195 3.05 -24.08 -3.23
C PHE A 195 4.03 -23.58 -2.17
N VAL A 196 4.26 -22.27 -2.16
CA VAL A 196 5.19 -21.58 -1.27
C VAL A 196 4.44 -20.50 -0.50
N VAL A 197 4.62 -20.46 0.81
CA VAL A 197 4.25 -19.31 1.64
C VAL A 197 5.48 -18.42 1.77
N HIS A 198 5.42 -17.23 1.16
CA HIS A 198 6.42 -16.17 1.33
C HIS A 198 5.86 -15.15 2.32
N ASP A 199 6.36 -15.15 3.55
CA ASP A 199 5.93 -14.21 4.57
C ASP A 199 7.09 -13.84 5.51
N GLU A 200 7.77 -12.74 5.20
CA GLU A 200 8.89 -12.24 6.00
C GLU A 200 8.46 -11.65 7.37
N THR A 201 7.16 -11.53 7.63
CA THR A 201 6.66 -11.02 8.91
C THR A 201 6.48 -12.12 9.95
N LEU A 202 6.11 -13.33 9.52
CA LEU A 202 5.84 -14.47 10.41
C LEU A 202 6.88 -15.59 10.29
N LEU A 203 7.36 -15.84 9.06
CA LEU A 203 8.26 -16.94 8.77
C LEU A 203 9.71 -16.45 8.69
N GLY A 204 10.61 -17.17 9.37
CA GLY A 204 12.05 -16.92 9.25
C GLY A 204 12.60 -17.37 7.89
N THR A 205 11.96 -18.37 7.27
CA THR A 205 12.28 -18.87 5.93
C THR A 205 11.03 -19.20 5.15
N ASN A 206 11.10 -19.12 3.81
CA ASN A 206 9.96 -19.48 2.95
C ASN A 206 9.57 -20.94 3.16
N LEU A 207 8.28 -21.19 3.41
CA LEU A 207 7.74 -22.53 3.57
C LEU A 207 7.31 -23.07 2.22
N MET A 208 8.08 -24.02 1.67
CA MET A 208 7.75 -24.73 0.43
C MET A 208 7.11 -26.07 0.76
N ILE A 209 5.90 -26.29 0.26
CA ILE A 209 5.15 -27.54 0.45
C ILE A 209 4.94 -28.19 -0.90
N ARG A 210 5.29 -29.48 -0.99
CA ARG A 210 5.16 -30.25 -2.23
C ARG A 210 3.72 -30.70 -2.41
N LYS A 211 3.27 -30.73 -3.66
CA LYS A 211 1.90 -31.13 -4.01
C LYS A 211 1.53 -32.54 -3.51
N GLN A 212 2.50 -33.45 -3.50
CA GLN A 212 2.30 -34.85 -3.07
C GLN A 212 2.08 -35.01 -1.57
N ASP A 213 2.48 -34.02 -0.77
CA ASP A 213 2.38 -34.06 0.69
C ASP A 213 1.05 -33.47 1.18
N LEU A 214 0.35 -32.71 0.32
CA LEU A 214 -0.98 -32.18 0.58
C LEU A 214 -2.03 -33.31 0.49
N ILE A 215 -2.78 -33.50 1.58
CA ILE A 215 -3.93 -34.41 1.64
C ILE A 215 -5.20 -33.65 1.25
N ASN A 216 -5.44 -32.50 1.89
CA ASN A 216 -6.67 -31.76 1.76
C ASN A 216 -6.42 -30.25 1.84
N LEU A 217 -7.24 -29.48 1.12
CA LEU A 217 -7.28 -28.03 1.16
C LEU A 217 -8.75 -27.63 1.30
N GLN A 218 -9.08 -27.04 2.45
CA GLN A 218 -10.44 -26.66 2.79
C GLN A 218 -10.48 -25.34 3.52
N PHE A 219 -11.67 -24.77 3.69
CA PHE A 219 -11.85 -23.66 4.62
C PHE A 219 -11.68 -24.16 6.05
N ALA A 220 -10.96 -23.40 6.87
CA ALA A 220 -10.72 -23.76 8.25
C ALA A 220 -12.02 -23.82 9.04
N GLU A 221 -12.20 -24.90 9.80
CA GLU A 221 -13.30 -24.99 10.76
C GLU A 221 -13.06 -24.08 11.96
N ARG A 222 -14.13 -23.64 12.63
CA ARG A 222 -14.04 -22.68 13.74
C ARG A 222 -13.17 -23.16 14.91
N ASN A 223 -13.07 -24.47 15.11
CA ASN A 223 -12.33 -25.10 16.21
C ASN A 223 -11.08 -25.87 15.71
N SER A 224 -10.57 -25.49 14.53
CA SER A 224 -9.37 -26.11 13.97
C SER A 224 -8.18 -26.02 14.94
N GLN A 225 -7.47 -27.13 15.10
CA GLN A 225 -6.23 -27.21 15.88
C GLN A 225 -4.99 -26.99 14.99
N ALA A 226 -5.18 -26.63 13.72
CA ALA A 226 -4.08 -26.35 12.80
C ALA A 226 -3.29 -25.11 13.25
N ALA A 227 -1.99 -25.10 12.96
CA ALA A 227 -1.14 -23.93 13.23
C ALA A 227 -1.56 -22.75 12.33
N ASP A 228 -1.90 -21.60 12.93
CA ASP A 228 -2.32 -20.41 12.19
C ASP A 228 -1.13 -19.62 11.65
N LEU A 229 -0.82 -19.83 10.38
CA LEU A 229 0.20 -19.07 9.63
C LEU A 229 -0.35 -17.78 9.02
N THR A 230 -1.62 -17.44 9.22
CA THR A 230 -2.18 -16.16 8.76
C THR A 230 -1.94 -15.04 9.77
N ALA A 231 -1.65 -15.39 11.02
CA ALA A 231 -1.59 -14.50 12.18
C ALA A 231 -2.90 -13.73 12.40
N VAL A 232 -4.01 -14.46 12.49
CA VAL A 232 -5.33 -13.91 12.81
C VAL A 232 -5.74 -12.83 11.80
N THR A 233 -5.82 -13.22 10.53
CA THR A 233 -6.39 -12.35 9.49
C THR A 233 -7.92 -12.33 9.54
N TRP A 234 -8.53 -11.29 8.97
CA TRP A 234 -9.98 -11.27 8.81
C TRP A 234 -10.42 -12.19 7.66
N GLY A 235 -11.59 -12.81 7.82
CA GLY A 235 -12.17 -13.75 6.86
C GLY A 235 -11.98 -15.21 7.27
N VAL A 236 -12.32 -16.13 6.36
CA VAL A 236 -12.17 -17.57 6.61
C VAL A 236 -10.81 -18.02 6.06
N PRO A 237 -9.86 -18.45 6.90
CA PRO A 237 -8.57 -18.92 6.43
C PRO A 237 -8.70 -20.29 5.73
N LEU A 238 -7.70 -20.61 4.92
CA LEU A 238 -7.58 -21.94 4.31
C LEU A 238 -6.76 -22.85 5.22
N GLU A 239 -7.30 -24.02 5.50
CA GLU A 239 -6.63 -25.09 6.23
C GLU A 239 -6.06 -26.10 5.23
N LEU A 240 -4.79 -26.46 5.46
CA LEU A 240 -4.04 -27.40 4.64
C LEU A 240 -3.65 -28.58 5.52
N SER A 241 -4.09 -29.78 5.15
CA SER A 241 -3.74 -31.02 5.86
C SER A 241 -2.64 -31.76 5.10
N PHE A 242 -1.63 -32.24 5.83
CA PHE A 242 -0.43 -32.86 5.25
C PHE A 242 -0.25 -34.31 5.69
N LYS A 243 0.41 -35.11 4.84
CA LYS A 243 0.79 -36.50 5.16
C LYS A 243 1.78 -36.60 6.30
N GLN A 244 2.67 -35.63 6.41
CA GLN A 244 3.72 -35.58 7.40
C GLN A 244 3.75 -34.20 8.05
N PRO A 245 4.16 -34.12 9.34
CA PRO A 245 4.37 -32.84 10.00
C PRO A 245 5.38 -32.02 9.20
N GLN A 246 5.13 -30.72 9.08
CA GLN A 246 6.00 -29.78 8.38
C GLN A 246 6.78 -28.97 9.40
N ASP A 247 8.10 -28.88 9.20
CA ASP A 247 8.94 -28.01 10.02
C ASP A 247 8.75 -26.56 9.57
N VAL A 248 8.30 -25.72 10.50
CA VAL A 248 8.05 -24.29 10.27
C VAL A 248 9.03 -23.46 11.09
N SER A 249 9.86 -22.68 10.41
CA SER A 249 10.74 -21.70 11.06
C SER A 249 9.99 -20.38 11.23
N LEU A 250 9.71 -20.00 12.48
CA LEU A 250 9.11 -18.72 12.82
C LEU A 250 10.19 -17.66 13.03
N THR A 251 9.89 -16.42 12.66
CA THR A 251 10.79 -15.30 12.93
C THR A 251 10.95 -15.11 14.44
N SER A 252 12.18 -14.99 14.92
CA SER A 252 12.44 -14.51 16.28
C SER A 252 12.02 -13.04 16.35
N LEU A 253 10.90 -12.75 17.00
CA LEU A 253 10.46 -11.38 17.25
C LEU A 253 11.51 -10.58 18.04
#